data_AF-A0A0D2NSZ0-F1
#
_entry.id   AF-A0A0D2NSZ0-F1
#
_cell.length_a   1.000
_cell.length_b   1.000
_cell.length_c   1.000
_cell.angle_alpha   90.00
_cell.angle_beta   90.00
_cell.angle_gamma   90.00
#
_symmetry.space_group_name_H-M   'P 1'
#
loop_
_entity.id
_entity.type
_entity.pdbx_description
1 polymer ?
#
loop_
_entity_poly.entity_id
_entity_poly.type
_entity_poly.pdbx_seq_one_letter_code
_entity_poly.pdbx_strand_id
1 'polypeptide(L)'
;MAIVPEYTKLGGHGLAFTIAASKDLKALPRQYLGILNATNMGNSSDNLVAVEFDTVQNLEFQDINDNHVGIDINSLNSTASVPAGYYIDGVGLVKQNVSLKSGETILVWIEYDSVEKLVNVTISLSSKKPSLPILQLKVGALK
;
A
#
# COMPACT_ATOMS: atom_id res chain seq x y z
N MET A 1 7.61 -8.80 -4.66
CA MET A 1 6.55 -9.57 -3.98
C MET A 1 5.70 -10.28 -5.04
N ALA A 2 4.91 -11.28 -4.64
CA ALA A 2 3.86 -11.86 -5.46
C ALA A 2 2.71 -12.30 -4.52
N ILE A 3 1.46 -11.99 -4.88
CA ILE A 3 0.28 -12.44 -4.15
C ILE A 3 -0.38 -13.53 -4.99
N VAL A 4 -0.23 -14.78 -4.54
CA VAL A 4 -0.75 -15.97 -5.23
C VAL A 4 -1.93 -16.51 -4.42
N PRO A 5 -3.18 -16.21 -4.82
CA PRO A 5 -4.34 -16.70 -4.08
C PRO A 5 -4.54 -18.20 -4.30
N GLU A 6 -4.80 -18.95 -3.22
CA GLU A 6 -5.14 -20.38 -3.31
C GLU A 6 -6.39 -20.60 -4.16
N TYR A 7 -7.40 -19.74 -3.95
CA TYR A 7 -8.62 -19.70 -4.75
C TYR A 7 -8.71 -18.35 -5.45
N THR A 8 -8.48 -18.34 -6.77
CA THR A 8 -8.42 -17.11 -7.60
C THR A 8 -9.66 -16.22 -7.51
N LYS A 9 -10.83 -16.79 -7.20
CA LYS A 9 -12.09 -16.06 -7.01
C LYS A 9 -12.27 -15.47 -5.60
N LEU A 10 -11.60 -16.03 -4.59
CA LEU A 10 -11.73 -15.57 -3.19
C LEU A 10 -10.61 -14.60 -2.80
N GLY A 11 -9.40 -14.79 -3.33
CA GLY A 11 -8.27 -13.91 -3.02
C GLY A 11 -7.71 -14.09 -1.61
N GLY A 12 -6.85 -13.15 -1.22
CA GLY A 12 -6.43 -12.89 0.16
C GLY A 12 -6.79 -11.44 0.51
N HIS A 13 -6.42 -10.95 1.70
CA HIS A 13 -6.69 -9.55 2.07
C HIS A 13 -5.62 -8.62 1.49
N GLY A 14 -4.34 -8.93 1.70
CA GLY A 14 -3.26 -8.17 1.08
C GLY A 14 -1.91 -8.43 1.74
N LEU A 15 -1.00 -7.49 1.55
CA LEU A 15 0.31 -7.44 2.20
C LEU A 15 0.63 -6.00 2.58
N ALA A 16 1.34 -5.80 3.68
CA ALA A 16 1.88 -4.50 4.05
C ALA A 16 3.40 -4.55 4.30
N PHE A 17 4.11 -3.51 3.86
CA PHE A 17 5.43 -3.16 4.38
C PHE A 17 5.24 -2.16 5.52
N THR A 18 5.74 -2.45 6.71
CA THR A 18 5.41 -1.69 7.92
C THR A 18 6.65 -1.27 8.69
N ILE A 19 6.66 -0.01 9.12
CA ILE A 19 7.59 0.54 10.11
C ILE A 19 6.77 0.92 11.34
N ALA A 20 7.14 0.38 12.50
CA ALA A 20 6.45 0.64 13.75
C ALA A 20 7.45 0.80 14.90
N ALA A 21 7.07 1.58 15.92
CA ALA A 21 7.89 1.80 17.11
C ALA A 21 8.02 0.55 18.01
N SER A 22 7.09 -0.40 17.88
CA SER A 22 7.06 -1.66 18.63
C SER A 22 6.77 -2.85 17.71
N LYS A 23 7.24 -4.03 18.12
CA LYS A 23 6.90 -5.30 17.47
C LYS A 23 5.62 -5.93 18.02
N ASP A 24 5.17 -5.50 19.20
CA ASP A 24 3.92 -5.96 19.81
C ASP A 24 2.76 -5.08 19.29
N LEU A 25 2.28 -5.39 18.08
CA LEU A 25 1.24 -4.61 17.41
C LEU A 25 -0.17 -4.90 17.91
N LYS A 26 -0.37 -6.03 18.63
CA LYS A 26 -1.70 -6.53 19.02
C LYS A 26 -2.70 -6.54 17.85
N ALA A 27 -2.20 -6.82 16.65
CA ALA A 27 -2.94 -6.70 15.41
C ALA A 27 -3.84 -7.91 15.15
N LEU A 28 -4.87 -7.70 14.33
CA LEU A 28 -5.77 -8.75 13.87
C LEU A 28 -5.38 -9.24 12.46
N PRO A 29 -5.75 -10.47 12.09
CA PRO A 29 -5.54 -10.98 10.73
C PRO A 29 -6.59 -10.41 9.76
N ARG A 30 -6.55 -10.88 8.51
CA ARG A 30 -7.52 -10.58 7.44
C ARG A 30 -7.45 -9.11 7.04
N GLN A 31 -8.55 -8.38 7.11
CA GLN A 31 -8.65 -7.00 6.63
C GLN A 31 -7.72 -6.05 7.39
N TYR A 32 -7.26 -6.45 8.58
CA TYR A 32 -6.35 -5.65 9.38
C TYR A 32 -4.87 -5.83 9.00
N LEU A 33 -4.57 -6.65 7.98
CA LEU A 33 -3.25 -6.92 7.42
C LEU A 33 -2.17 -7.36 8.43
N GLY A 34 -2.55 -7.70 9.68
CA GLY A 34 -1.60 -7.96 10.76
C GLY A 34 -0.89 -6.70 11.27
N ILE A 35 -1.40 -5.50 11.01
CA ILE A 35 -0.76 -4.23 11.42
C ILE A 35 -1.52 -3.46 12.51
N LEU A 36 -2.86 -3.52 12.52
CA LEU A 36 -3.72 -2.80 13.48
C LEU A 36 -4.87 -3.70 13.96
N ASN A 37 -5.74 -3.18 14.83
CA ASN A 37 -6.97 -3.83 15.28
C ASN A 37 -8.12 -2.81 15.38
N ALA A 38 -9.33 -3.29 15.64
CA ALA A 38 -10.55 -2.46 15.70
C ALA A 38 -10.53 -1.34 16.75
N THR A 39 -9.65 -1.42 17.75
CA THR A 39 -9.62 -0.51 18.91
C THR A 39 -8.49 0.51 18.89
N ASN A 40 -7.48 0.35 18.03
CA ASN A 40 -6.33 1.26 17.95
C ASN A 40 -6.20 2.02 16.62
N MET A 41 -7.13 1.84 15.68
CA MET A 41 -7.17 2.65 14.46
C MET A 41 -7.29 4.15 14.78
N GLY A 42 -6.39 4.95 14.21
CA GLY A 42 -6.31 6.40 14.41
C GLY A 42 -5.57 6.81 15.68
N ASN A 43 -5.04 5.88 16.46
CA ASN A 43 -4.23 6.22 17.63
C ASN A 43 -2.84 6.69 17.21
N SER A 44 -2.57 7.99 17.37
CA SER A 44 -1.27 8.58 17.05
C SER A 44 -0.11 8.01 17.88
N SER A 45 -0.40 7.32 18.99
CA SER A 45 0.62 6.67 19.84
C SER A 45 1.18 5.39 19.22
N ASP A 46 0.51 4.81 18.22
CA ASP A 46 0.93 3.56 17.61
C ASP A 46 2.21 3.74 16.76
N ASN A 47 2.50 4.99 16.35
CA ASN A 47 3.70 5.37 15.60
C ASN A 47 4.01 4.38 14.47
N LEU A 48 2.98 4.08 13.67
CA LEU A 48 2.98 3.10 12.60
C LEU A 48 2.82 3.80 11.26
N VAL A 49 3.69 3.45 10.31
CA VAL A 49 3.55 3.78 8.90
C VAL A 49 3.59 2.49 8.11
N ALA A 50 2.64 2.30 7.21
CA ALA A 50 2.64 1.16 6.30
C ALA A 50 2.44 1.58 4.85
N VAL A 51 2.97 0.76 3.94
CA VAL A 51 2.57 0.75 2.54
C VAL A 51 1.86 -0.57 2.31
N GLU A 52 0.56 -0.49 2.05
CA GLU A 52 -0.31 -1.64 1.83
C GLU A 52 -0.52 -1.92 0.35
N PHE A 53 -0.74 -3.20 0.05
CA PHE A 53 -1.09 -3.76 -1.24
C PHE A 53 -2.37 -4.57 -1.05
N ASP A 54 -3.50 -3.88 -1.07
CA ASP A 54 -4.80 -4.44 -0.74
C ASP A 54 -5.49 -5.03 -1.98
N THR A 55 -6.11 -6.18 -1.78
CA THR A 55 -6.76 -6.99 -2.82
C THR A 55 -8.25 -7.25 -2.55
N VAL A 56 -8.81 -6.58 -1.53
CA VAL A 56 -10.20 -6.59 -1.09
C VAL A 56 -10.67 -5.14 -0.93
N GLN A 57 -11.97 -4.91 -1.05
CA GLN A 57 -12.56 -3.61 -0.75
C GLN A 57 -13.31 -3.69 0.58
N ASN A 58 -12.72 -3.12 1.62
CA ASN A 58 -13.31 -2.96 2.95
C ASN A 58 -13.93 -1.56 3.08
N LEU A 59 -15.27 -1.51 3.05
CA LEU A 59 -16.01 -0.25 3.16
C LEU A 59 -15.77 0.46 4.51
N GLU A 60 -15.51 -0.30 5.57
CA GLU A 60 -15.17 0.23 6.88
C GLU A 60 -13.85 1.01 6.90
N PHE A 61 -12.93 0.73 5.96
CA PHE A 61 -11.63 1.40 5.81
C PHE A 61 -11.62 2.43 4.68
N GLN A 62 -12.75 2.61 4.00
CA GLN A 62 -12.92 3.56 2.89
C GLN A 62 -12.06 3.22 1.67
N ASP A 63 -11.82 1.93 1.44
CA ASP A 63 -11.06 1.44 0.31
C ASP A 63 -11.66 1.91 -1.02
N ILE A 64 -10.79 2.43 -1.87
CA ILE A 64 -11.17 3.00 -3.16
C ILE A 64 -11.61 1.94 -4.17
N ASN A 65 -11.11 0.70 -4.04
CA ASN A 65 -11.48 -0.49 -4.81
C ASN A 65 -10.84 -1.75 -4.19
N ASP A 66 -11.03 -2.91 -4.82
CA ASP A 66 -10.47 -4.20 -4.39
C ASP A 66 -9.06 -4.52 -4.93
N ASN A 67 -8.31 -3.50 -5.36
CA ASN A 67 -6.98 -3.65 -5.94
C ASN A 67 -6.22 -2.31 -5.91
N HIS A 68 -5.67 -1.94 -4.76
CA HIS A 68 -5.03 -0.66 -4.56
C HIS A 68 -3.71 -0.74 -3.78
N VAL A 69 -2.92 0.32 -3.93
CA VAL A 69 -1.73 0.60 -3.12
C VAL A 69 -2.07 1.76 -2.20
N GLY A 70 -1.78 1.61 -0.91
CA GLY A 70 -2.10 2.59 0.13
C GLY A 70 -0.87 3.02 0.93
N ILE A 71 -0.92 4.22 1.51
CA ILE A 71 0.01 4.68 2.55
C ILE A 71 -0.79 4.98 3.81
N ASP A 72 -0.53 4.18 4.84
CA ASP A 72 -1.22 4.20 6.11
C ASP A 72 -0.38 4.92 7.15
N ILE A 73 -1.03 5.79 7.92
CA ILE A 73 -0.42 6.46 9.07
C ILE A 73 -1.35 6.24 10.26
N ASN A 74 -0.97 5.31 11.14
CA ASN A 74 -1.73 4.90 12.32
C ASN A 74 -3.19 4.46 12.07
N SER A 75 -3.58 4.18 10.83
CA SER A 75 -4.96 3.88 10.43
C SER A 75 -4.96 3.08 9.14
N LEU A 76 -5.88 2.11 9.00
CA LEU A 76 -6.13 1.38 7.74
C LEU A 76 -6.98 2.19 6.74
N ASN A 77 -7.61 3.28 7.19
CA ASN A 77 -8.04 4.29 6.23
C ASN A 77 -6.81 5.05 5.74
N SER A 78 -6.31 4.62 4.59
CA SER A 78 -5.15 5.14 3.89
C SER A 78 -5.14 6.67 3.82
N THR A 79 -4.02 7.29 4.21
CA THR A 79 -3.83 8.74 4.06
C THR A 79 -3.74 9.14 2.58
N ALA A 80 -3.21 8.24 1.75
CA ALA A 80 -3.24 8.34 0.31
C ALA A 80 -3.34 6.93 -0.29
N SER A 81 -4.17 6.75 -1.32
CA SER A 81 -4.31 5.47 -2.02
C SER A 81 -4.54 5.68 -3.52
N VAL A 82 -4.20 4.66 -4.31
CA VAL A 82 -4.35 4.67 -5.76
C VAL A 82 -4.62 3.26 -6.29
N PRO A 83 -5.46 3.06 -7.33
CA PRO A 83 -5.63 1.75 -7.94
C PRO A 83 -4.27 1.22 -8.42
N ALA A 84 -3.99 -0.08 -8.22
CA ALA A 84 -2.66 -0.61 -8.52
C ALA A 84 -2.33 -0.54 -10.02
N GLY A 85 -1.12 -0.05 -10.30
CA GLY A 85 -0.58 0.10 -11.65
C GLY A 85 0.76 0.82 -11.65
N TYR A 86 1.31 1.05 -12.83
CA TYR A 86 2.57 1.78 -12.98
C TYR A 86 2.58 2.61 -14.26
N TYR A 87 3.37 3.68 -14.28
CA TYR A 87 3.56 4.50 -15.47
C TYR A 87 4.62 3.91 -16.40
N ILE A 88 4.38 3.95 -17.71
CA ILE A 88 5.33 3.46 -18.71
C ILE A 88 6.26 4.60 -19.13
N ASP A 89 7.56 4.42 -18.93
CA ASP A 89 8.58 5.39 -19.36
C ASP A 89 8.58 5.59 -20.89
N GLY A 90 8.79 6.84 -21.33
CA GLY A 90 9.06 7.15 -22.74
C GLY A 90 7.83 7.20 -23.67
N VAL A 91 6.63 6.94 -23.15
CA VAL A 91 5.36 6.96 -23.90
C VAL A 91 4.33 7.94 -23.30
N GLY A 92 4.78 8.88 -22.46
CA GLY A 92 3.92 9.86 -21.80
C GLY A 92 3.33 9.36 -20.47
N LEU A 93 2.28 10.02 -19.96
CA LEU A 93 1.60 9.68 -18.70
C LEU A 93 0.59 8.53 -18.87
N VAL A 94 1.03 7.42 -19.47
CA VAL A 94 0.19 6.23 -19.65
C VAL A 94 0.38 5.31 -18.45
N LYS A 95 -0.71 5.08 -17.71
CA LYS A 95 -0.75 4.13 -16.59
C LYS A 95 -1.16 2.74 -17.10
N GLN A 96 -0.34 1.75 -16.82
CA GLN A 96 -0.66 0.33 -17.00
C GLN A 96 -1.24 -0.22 -15.69
N ASN A 97 -2.46 -0.77 -15.74
CA ASN A 97 -3.07 -1.42 -14.58
C ASN A 97 -2.37 -2.74 -14.26
N VAL A 98 -2.28 -3.04 -12.97
CA VAL A 98 -1.73 -4.30 -12.44
C VAL A 98 -2.75 -4.92 -11.51
N SER A 99 -3.02 -6.21 -11.68
CA SER A 99 -3.72 -7.00 -10.66
C SER A 99 -2.69 -7.48 -9.64
N LEU A 100 -2.82 -7.02 -8.39
CA LEU A 100 -1.93 -7.39 -7.29
C LEU A 100 -1.99 -8.89 -6.99
N LYS A 101 -3.19 -9.50 -7.15
CA LYS A 101 -3.45 -10.94 -6.97
C LYS A 101 -3.25 -11.78 -8.24
N SER A 102 -2.49 -11.29 -9.21
CA SER A 102 -2.21 -12.00 -10.47
C SER A 102 -1.29 -13.22 -10.30
N GLY A 103 -0.53 -13.29 -9.19
CA GLY A 103 0.56 -14.25 -9.00
C GLY A 103 1.85 -13.90 -9.73
N GLU A 104 1.84 -12.86 -10.57
CA GLU A 104 3.05 -12.32 -11.20
C GLU A 104 3.98 -11.69 -10.16
N THR A 105 5.28 -11.65 -10.47
CA THR A 105 6.25 -10.94 -9.62
C THR A 105 6.10 -9.45 -9.82
N ILE A 106 5.75 -8.74 -8.75
CA ILE A 106 5.67 -7.29 -8.69
C ILE A 106 6.89 -6.78 -7.91
N LEU A 107 7.70 -5.95 -8.55
CA LEU A 107 8.79 -5.23 -7.91
C LEU A 107 8.26 -3.92 -7.34
N VAL A 108 8.71 -3.59 -6.13
CA VAL A 108 8.22 -2.47 -5.34
C VAL A 108 9.42 -1.67 -4.84
N TRP A 109 9.35 -0.35 -4.99
CA TRP A 109 10.29 0.61 -4.41
C TRP A 109 9.50 1.53 -3.48
N ILE A 110 9.89 1.54 -2.21
CA ILE A 110 9.35 2.43 -1.18
C ILE A 110 10.50 3.31 -0.74
N GLU A 111 10.40 4.61 -1.03
CA GLU A 111 11.48 5.57 -0.83
C GLU A 111 10.97 6.74 0.02
N TYR A 112 11.80 7.18 0.95
CA TYR A 112 11.52 8.35 1.77
C TYR A 112 12.62 9.39 1.61
N ASP A 113 12.23 10.57 1.14
CA ASP A 113 13.08 11.77 1.15
C ASP A 113 12.85 12.54 2.45
N SER A 114 13.87 12.59 3.31
CA SER A 114 13.80 13.28 4.60
C SER A 114 13.82 14.80 4.52
N VAL A 115 14.36 15.38 3.44
CA VAL A 115 14.41 16.83 3.23
C VAL A 115 13.04 17.32 2.80
N GLU A 116 12.47 16.65 1.78
CA GLU A 116 11.13 16.98 1.28
C GLU A 116 10.00 16.39 2.13
N LYS A 117 10.34 15.49 3.06
CA LYS A 117 9.40 14.65 3.84
C LYS A 117 8.44 13.90 2.93
N LEU A 118 8.93 13.35 1.84
CA LEU A 118 8.12 12.76 0.78
C LEU A 118 8.32 11.24 0.72
N VAL A 119 7.22 10.50 0.84
CA VAL A 119 7.18 9.06 0.57
C VAL A 119 6.79 8.86 -0.88
N ASN A 120 7.57 8.10 -1.63
CA ASN A 120 7.28 7.65 -2.98
C ASN A 120 7.13 6.14 -3.01
N VAL A 121 6.04 5.66 -3.59
CA VAL A 121 5.82 4.24 -3.86
C VAL A 121 5.79 4.03 -5.37
N THR A 122 6.64 3.14 -5.86
CA THR A 122 6.69 2.75 -7.27
C THR A 122 6.54 1.25 -7.35
N ILE A 123 5.74 0.75 -8.30
CA ILE A 123 5.63 -0.68 -8.60
C ILE A 123 5.93 -0.95 -10.08
N SER A 124 6.32 -2.18 -10.42
CA SER A 124 6.59 -2.60 -11.81
C SER A 124 6.47 -4.11 -11.94
N LEU A 125 6.10 -4.57 -13.14
CA LEU A 125 6.19 -5.99 -13.53
C LEU A 125 7.55 -6.35 -14.14
N SER A 126 8.46 -5.37 -14.27
CA SER A 126 9.80 -5.56 -14.82
C SER A 126 10.88 -5.10 -13.83
N SER A 127 12.11 -5.57 -14.02
CA SER A 127 13.28 -5.15 -13.22
C SER A 127 13.63 -3.67 -13.35
N LYS A 128 13.06 -2.98 -14.34
CA LYS A 128 13.22 -1.53 -14.50
C LYS A 128 12.20 -0.81 -13.62
N LYS A 129 12.71 0.02 -12.71
CA LYS A 129 11.91 0.97 -11.93
C LYS A 129 11.38 2.08 -12.84
N PRO A 130 10.06 2.30 -12.91
CA PRO A 130 9.46 3.46 -13.56
C PRO A 130 10.02 4.78 -13.01
N SER A 131 10.15 5.78 -13.87
CA SER A 131 10.60 7.12 -13.47
C SER A 131 9.59 7.87 -12.59
N LEU A 132 8.29 7.59 -12.77
CA LEU A 132 7.22 8.19 -11.99
C LEU A 132 6.69 7.18 -10.94
N PRO A 133 6.63 7.59 -9.66
CA PRO A 133 5.97 6.78 -8.65
C PRO A 133 4.47 6.68 -8.95
N ILE A 134 3.86 5.56 -8.53
CA ILE A 134 2.40 5.40 -8.64
C ILE A 134 1.67 6.19 -7.55
N LEU A 135 2.31 6.36 -6.38
CA LEU A 135 1.75 7.05 -5.22
C LEU A 135 2.82 7.90 -4.54
N GLN A 136 2.44 9.10 -4.12
CA GLN A 136 3.31 10.01 -3.37
C GLN A 136 2.53 10.59 -2.18
N LEU A 137 3.20 10.75 -1.03
CA LEU A 137 2.63 11.39 0.15
C LEU A 137 3.66 12.27 0.85
N LYS A 138 3.32 13.54 1.08
CA LYS A 138 4.12 14.45 1.91
C LYS A 138 3.75 14.30 3.37
N VAL A 139 4.66 13.72 4.16
CA VAL A 139 4.48 13.42 5.58
C VAL A 139 4.60 14.72 6.40
N GLY A 140 3.55 15.05 7.15
CA GLY A 140 3.48 16.26 7.98
C GLY A 140 2.83 17.47 7.33
N ALA A 141 2.35 17.37 6.08
CA ALA A 141 1.37 18.32 5.55
C ALA A 141 -0.02 17.88 6.01
N LEU A 142 -0.44 18.35 7.19
CA LEU A 142 -1.82 18.18 7.64
C LEU A 142 -2.75 19.02 6.74
N LYS A 143 -3.92 18.47 6.41
CA LYS A 143 -5.08 19.28 6.00
C LYS A 143 -5.70 19.93 7.23
#